data_AF-A0A1E7NDQ9-F1
#
_entry.id   AF-A0A1E7NDQ9-F1
#
_cell.length_a   1.000
_cell.length_b   1.000
_cell.length_c   1.000
_cell.angle_alpha   90.00
_cell.angle_beta   90.00
_cell.angle_gamma   90.00
#
_symmetry.space_group_name_H-M   'P 1'
#
loop_
_entity.id
_entity.type
_entity.pdbx_description
1 polymer ?
#
loop_
_entity_poly.entity_id
_entity_poly.type
_entity_poly.pdbx_seq_one_letter_code
_entity_poly.pdbx_strand_id
1 'polypeptide(L)'
;MSDPAPVHPARALWRLFEPVYAVTFLQPESRAAFEAAGLDGGWRGYFAGRSAPLGAVDAPPVIAAFFSFAPATVERALPQVWTHASPERVLTARTEGSSAALARLLAAVEPGRIEAAADALEGAVDRLDCAGRVLAAANAALPRPADVHGRLWQAAAVLREHRGDGHVAALVAAGLDGCEAPVLHCALDADREVLQPMRGWTDEEWEAAAARLVERGWLTARGAVTELGRSRHRSVEAATDLAAGRAWEGLPDGELDRLTAALRPIAAICRERMPVNPLAMPLVSPLSVPPVEPVAVPPVSPPAMAPADPRNQR
;
A
#
# COMPACT_ATOMS: atom_id res chain seq x y z
N MET A 1 12.76 14.53 -27.89
CA MET A 1 12.29 13.74 -26.74
C MET A 1 10.96 14.35 -26.35
N SER A 2 9.84 13.71 -26.66
CA SER A 2 8.52 14.22 -26.24
C SER A 2 8.50 14.26 -24.72
N ASP A 3 8.07 15.38 -24.16
CA ASP A 3 7.77 15.46 -22.74
C ASP A 3 6.80 14.31 -22.40
N PRO A 4 7.05 13.54 -21.32
CA PRO A 4 6.10 12.54 -20.89
C PRO A 4 4.76 13.23 -20.64
N ALA A 5 3.67 12.62 -21.09
CA ALA A 5 2.33 13.14 -20.86
C ALA A 5 2.14 13.47 -19.37
N PRO A 6 1.43 14.57 -19.04
CA PRO A 6 1.25 14.98 -17.66
C PRO A 6 0.62 13.85 -16.85
N VAL A 7 1.25 13.52 -15.72
CA VAL A 7 0.79 12.50 -14.79
C VAL A 7 -0.50 13.01 -14.13
N HIS A 8 -1.55 12.19 -14.10
CA HIS A 8 -2.80 12.54 -13.44
C HIS A 8 -2.55 12.94 -11.96
N PRO A 9 -3.15 14.03 -11.43
CA PRO A 9 -2.88 14.53 -10.08
C PRO A 9 -2.99 13.46 -8.99
N ALA A 10 -4.03 12.61 -9.06
CA ALA A 10 -4.21 11.51 -8.11
C ALA A 10 -3.01 10.54 -8.08
N ARG A 11 -2.40 10.25 -9.24
CA ARG A 11 -1.21 9.40 -9.34
C ARG A 11 0.03 10.10 -8.83
N ALA A 12 0.17 11.39 -9.14
CA ALA A 12 1.29 12.20 -8.69
C ALA A 12 1.32 12.28 -7.15
N LEU A 13 0.17 12.53 -6.52
CA LEU A 13 0.03 12.62 -5.07
C LEU A 13 0.14 11.27 -4.37
N TRP A 14 -0.40 10.20 -4.97
CA TRP A 14 -0.24 8.85 -4.43
C TRP A 14 1.22 8.47 -4.20
N ARG A 15 2.11 8.82 -5.13
CA ARG A 15 3.56 8.60 -4.97
C ARG A 15 4.17 9.34 -3.77
N LEU A 16 3.49 10.35 -3.23
CA LEU A 16 3.94 11.12 -2.09
C LEU A 16 3.39 10.58 -0.76
N PHE A 17 2.13 10.16 -0.69
CA PHE A 17 1.55 9.65 0.57
C PHE A 17 1.71 8.14 0.75
N GLU A 18 1.91 7.35 -0.30
CA GLU A 18 2.13 5.90 -0.17
C GLU A 18 3.38 5.54 0.67
N PRO A 19 4.55 6.20 0.51
CA PRO A 19 5.70 5.94 1.37
C PRO A 19 5.43 6.25 2.85
N VAL A 20 4.59 7.26 3.14
CA VAL A 20 4.18 7.63 4.50
C VAL A 20 3.30 6.53 5.09
N TYR A 21 2.33 6.01 4.33
CA TYR A 21 1.50 4.88 4.75
C TYR A 21 2.33 3.61 5.00
N ALA A 22 3.28 3.31 4.10
CA ALA A 22 4.02 2.05 4.10
C ALA A 22 4.91 1.83 5.34
N VAL A 23 5.21 2.87 6.12
CA VAL A 23 6.03 2.77 7.34
C VAL A 23 5.45 1.79 8.37
N THR A 24 4.13 1.63 8.41
CA THR A 24 3.43 0.68 9.32
C THR A 24 3.87 -0.76 9.13
N PHE A 25 4.29 -1.12 7.92
CA PHE A 25 4.61 -2.51 7.60
C PHE A 25 6.11 -2.75 7.41
N LEU A 26 6.90 -1.67 7.33
CA LEU A 26 8.29 -1.74 6.90
C LEU A 26 9.31 -1.19 7.90
N GLN A 27 8.86 -0.46 8.94
CA GLN A 27 9.75 0.12 9.94
C GLN A 27 9.79 -0.72 11.23
N PRO A 28 10.95 -0.75 11.93
CA PRO A 28 11.12 -1.58 13.13
C PRO A 28 10.20 -1.17 14.27
N GLU A 29 9.86 0.12 14.41
CA GLU A 29 8.93 0.61 15.43
C GLU A 29 7.54 0.01 15.26
N SER A 30 7.04 -0.03 14.02
CA SER A 30 5.74 -0.61 13.69
C SER A 30 5.71 -2.10 13.97
N ARG A 31 6.79 -2.81 13.61
CA ARG A 31 6.94 -4.24 13.94
C ARG A 31 6.92 -4.47 15.45
N ALA A 32 7.70 -3.70 16.21
CA ALA A 32 7.76 -3.82 17.66
C ALA A 32 6.39 -3.54 18.32
N ALA A 33 5.63 -2.57 17.81
CA ALA A 33 4.29 -2.28 18.29
C ALA A 33 3.30 -3.44 18.05
N PHE A 34 3.35 -4.09 16.88
CA PHE A 34 2.53 -5.27 16.61
C PHE A 34 2.94 -6.49 17.46
N GLU A 35 4.24 -6.73 17.63
CA GLU A 35 4.77 -7.77 18.53
C GLU A 35 4.28 -7.51 19.98
N ALA A 36 4.36 -6.27 20.47
CA ALA A 36 3.82 -5.88 21.78
C ALA A 36 2.29 -6.04 21.88
N ALA A 37 1.57 -5.99 20.75
CA ALA A 37 0.14 -6.29 20.68
C ALA A 37 -0.18 -7.80 20.72
N GLY A 38 0.84 -8.67 20.67
CA GLY A 38 0.70 -10.13 20.61
C GLY A 38 0.63 -10.68 19.18
N LEU A 39 0.97 -9.88 18.17
CA LEU A 39 0.98 -10.28 16.76
C LEU A 39 2.41 -10.52 16.29
N ASP A 40 2.97 -11.65 16.72
CA ASP A 40 4.31 -12.07 16.31
C ASP A 40 4.36 -12.44 14.82
N GLY A 41 5.42 -12.00 14.14
CA GLY A 41 5.64 -12.26 12.72
C GLY A 41 4.93 -11.26 11.80
N GLY A 42 5.68 -10.69 10.85
CA GLY A 42 5.25 -9.53 10.06
C GLY A 42 3.90 -9.69 9.33
N TRP A 43 3.56 -10.91 8.87
CA TRP A 43 2.29 -11.17 8.16
C TRP A 43 1.06 -11.07 9.05
N ARG A 44 1.14 -11.47 10.33
CA ARG A 44 0.03 -11.34 11.29
C ARG A 44 -0.27 -9.87 11.53
N GLY A 45 0.77 -9.07 11.79
CA GLY A 45 0.68 -7.61 11.90
C GLY A 45 0.13 -6.95 10.63
N TYR A 46 0.55 -7.40 9.45
CA TYR A 46 0.03 -6.88 8.17
C TYR A 46 -1.48 -7.11 8.01
N PHE A 47 -1.93 -8.37 8.10
CA PHE A 47 -3.34 -8.70 7.87
C PHE A 47 -4.23 -8.11 8.95
N ALA A 48 -3.85 -8.22 10.23
CA ALA A 48 -4.61 -7.63 11.32
C ALA A 48 -4.61 -6.09 11.23
N GLY A 49 -3.46 -5.46 11.06
CA GLY A 49 -3.31 -4.00 11.03
C GLY A 49 -4.13 -3.32 9.95
N ARG A 50 -4.18 -3.93 8.75
CA ARG A 50 -4.92 -3.38 7.61
C ARG A 50 -6.42 -3.72 7.64
N SER A 51 -6.82 -4.85 8.22
CA SER A 51 -8.24 -5.28 8.30
C SER A 51 -8.96 -4.84 9.58
N ALA A 52 -8.25 -4.47 10.65
CA ALA A 52 -8.83 -4.05 11.94
C ALA A 52 -9.89 -2.93 11.85
N PRO A 53 -9.85 -1.97 10.90
CA PRO A 53 -10.94 -0.99 10.73
C PRO A 53 -12.31 -1.63 10.42
N LEU A 54 -12.32 -2.85 9.87
CA LEU A 54 -13.55 -3.62 9.60
C LEU A 54 -14.05 -4.39 10.83
N GLY A 55 -13.31 -4.38 11.94
CA GLY A 55 -13.54 -5.21 13.11
C GLY A 55 -12.90 -6.60 12.98
N ALA A 56 -13.35 -7.53 13.83
CA ALA A 56 -12.84 -8.90 13.88
C ALA A 56 -13.47 -9.77 12.78
N VAL A 57 -13.20 -9.43 11.51
CA VAL A 57 -13.73 -10.13 10.33
C VAL A 57 -12.97 -11.42 10.03
N ASP A 58 -13.66 -12.40 9.45
CA ASP A 58 -13.04 -13.61 8.91
C ASP A 58 -12.26 -13.34 7.61
N ALA A 59 -11.61 -14.37 7.06
CA ALA A 59 -10.82 -14.27 5.85
C ALA A 59 -11.58 -13.79 4.58
N PRO A 60 -12.84 -14.20 4.29
CA PRO A 60 -13.44 -13.92 2.97
C PRO A 60 -13.56 -12.43 2.59
N PRO A 61 -14.03 -11.51 3.46
CA PRO A 61 -14.01 -10.08 3.17
C PRO A 61 -12.60 -9.53 2.93
N VAL A 62 -11.60 -10.06 3.65
CA VAL A 62 -10.20 -9.63 3.53
C VAL A 62 -9.56 -10.15 2.24
N ILE A 63 -9.85 -11.38 1.83
CA ILE A 63 -9.42 -11.93 0.53
C ILE A 63 -9.94 -11.04 -0.60
N ALA A 64 -11.22 -10.66 -0.55
CA ALA A 64 -11.81 -9.77 -1.55
C ALA A 64 -11.14 -8.38 -1.57
N ALA A 65 -10.99 -7.75 -0.41
CA ALA A 65 -10.42 -6.41 -0.31
C ALA A 65 -8.91 -6.36 -0.58
N PHE A 66 -8.19 -7.45 -0.31
CA PHE A 66 -6.73 -7.52 -0.48
C PHE A 66 -6.33 -8.18 -1.80
N PHE A 67 -7.32 -8.52 -2.64
CA PHE A 67 -7.32 -8.88 -4.07
C PHE A 67 -6.13 -9.69 -4.61
N SER A 68 -4.92 -9.12 -4.57
CA SER A 68 -3.70 -9.73 -5.10
C SER A 68 -3.03 -10.79 -4.21
N PHE A 69 -3.54 -11.02 -3.00
CA PHE A 69 -3.01 -12.07 -2.11
C PHE A 69 -3.67 -13.42 -2.40
N ALA A 70 -2.88 -14.49 -2.34
CA ALA A 70 -3.40 -15.84 -2.40
C ALA A 70 -4.36 -16.09 -1.20
N PRO A 71 -5.57 -16.65 -1.43
CA PRO A 71 -6.54 -16.94 -0.36
C PRO A 71 -5.93 -17.67 0.83
N ALA A 72 -5.15 -18.73 0.58
CA ALA A 72 -4.48 -19.52 1.60
C ALA A 72 -3.51 -18.70 2.49
N THR A 73 -2.97 -17.59 1.98
CA THR A 73 -2.12 -16.71 2.79
C THR A 73 -2.92 -15.84 3.76
N VAL A 74 -4.12 -15.42 3.35
CA VAL A 74 -5.05 -14.69 4.22
C VAL A 74 -5.65 -15.62 5.28
N GLU A 75 -6.08 -16.81 4.88
CA GLU A 75 -6.68 -17.84 5.75
C GLU A 75 -5.72 -18.37 6.83
N ARG A 76 -4.41 -18.35 6.57
CA ARG A 76 -3.40 -18.67 7.60
C ARG A 76 -3.35 -17.64 8.73
N ALA A 77 -3.78 -16.40 8.48
CA ALA A 77 -3.80 -15.34 9.49
C ALA A 77 -5.19 -15.17 10.12
N LEU A 78 -6.24 -15.13 9.29
CA LEU A 78 -7.60 -14.83 9.72
C LEU A 78 -8.46 -16.10 9.81
N PRO A 79 -9.27 -16.27 10.87
CA PRO A 79 -9.51 -15.31 11.96
C PRO A 79 -8.57 -15.43 13.17
N GLN A 80 -7.57 -16.33 13.13
CA GLN A 80 -6.73 -16.65 14.30
C GLN A 80 -6.06 -15.42 14.93
N VAL A 81 -5.66 -14.41 14.17
CA VAL A 81 -5.08 -13.18 14.71
C VAL A 81 -5.95 -12.51 15.79
N TRP A 82 -7.28 -12.63 15.69
CA TRP A 82 -8.21 -12.03 16.64
C TRP A 82 -8.25 -12.73 18.00
N THR A 83 -7.72 -13.95 18.11
CA THR A 83 -7.52 -14.60 19.42
C THR A 83 -6.30 -14.06 20.17
N HIS A 84 -5.40 -13.35 19.47
CA HIS A 84 -4.18 -12.78 20.04
C HIS A 84 -4.33 -11.29 20.38
N ALA A 85 -5.01 -10.53 19.53
CA ALA A 85 -5.23 -9.10 19.70
C ALA A 85 -6.63 -8.71 19.22
N SER A 86 -7.36 -7.89 20.00
CA SER A 86 -8.62 -7.31 19.54
C SER A 86 -8.36 -6.26 18.44
N PRO A 87 -9.33 -5.98 17.55
CA PRO A 87 -9.20 -4.92 16.56
C PRO A 87 -8.76 -3.59 17.17
N GLU A 88 -9.28 -3.20 18.33
CA GLU A 88 -8.93 -1.96 19.03
C GLU A 88 -7.45 -1.94 19.43
N ARG A 89 -6.95 -3.05 20.00
CA ARG A 89 -5.52 -3.16 20.37
C ARG A 89 -4.62 -3.06 19.14
N VAL A 90 -5.05 -3.65 18.02
CA VAL A 90 -4.33 -3.60 16.74
C VAL A 90 -4.35 -2.18 16.15
N LEU A 91 -5.47 -1.46 16.24
CA LEU A 91 -5.59 -0.07 15.81
C LEU A 91 -4.69 0.87 16.64
N THR A 92 -4.60 0.65 17.95
CA THR A 92 -3.64 1.37 18.81
C THR A 92 -2.21 1.07 18.36
N ALA A 93 -1.84 -0.20 18.26
CA ALA A 93 -0.47 -0.61 17.91
C ALA A 93 -0.01 -0.08 16.54
N ARG A 94 -0.85 -0.16 15.51
CA ARG A 94 -0.49 0.36 14.18
C ARG A 94 -0.30 1.88 14.20
N THR A 95 -1.09 2.60 15.01
CA THR A 95 -1.01 4.07 15.10
C THR A 95 0.25 4.49 15.86
N GLU A 96 0.50 3.90 17.03
CA GLU A 96 1.70 4.17 17.84
C GLU A 96 2.98 3.82 17.09
N GLY A 97 3.03 2.63 16.49
CA GLY A 97 4.18 2.17 15.72
C GLY A 97 4.48 3.06 14.51
N SER A 98 3.44 3.47 13.77
CA SER A 98 3.60 4.35 12.61
C SER A 98 3.99 5.77 13.02
N SER A 99 3.40 6.30 14.09
CA SER A 99 3.75 7.61 14.66
C SER A 99 5.22 7.62 15.10
N ALA A 100 5.67 6.61 15.87
CA ALA A 100 7.05 6.50 16.32
C ALA A 100 8.05 6.37 15.14
N ALA A 101 7.70 5.58 14.13
CA ALA A 101 8.49 5.45 12.92
C ALA A 101 8.66 6.80 12.20
N LEU A 102 7.56 7.52 11.98
CA LEU A 102 7.59 8.84 11.34
C LEU A 102 8.30 9.88 12.20
N ALA A 103 8.12 9.87 13.51
CA ALA A 103 8.83 10.79 14.42
C ALA A 103 10.35 10.62 14.32
N ARG A 104 10.86 9.37 14.26
CA ARG A 104 12.29 9.13 14.03
C ARG A 104 12.72 9.56 12.63
N LEU A 105 11.99 9.12 11.60
CA LEU A 105 12.37 9.38 10.21
C LEU A 105 12.39 10.88 9.88
N LEU A 106 11.45 11.63 10.44
CA LEU A 106 11.25 13.05 10.15
C LEU A 106 11.90 13.99 11.18
N ALA A 107 12.78 13.49 12.04
CA ALA A 107 13.43 14.29 13.10
C ALA A 107 14.22 15.50 12.56
N ALA A 108 14.71 15.44 11.32
CA ALA A 108 15.42 16.53 10.65
C ALA A 108 14.51 17.43 9.79
N VAL A 109 13.20 17.15 9.73
CA VAL A 109 12.22 17.93 8.98
C VAL A 109 11.63 18.99 9.89
N GLU A 110 11.57 20.24 9.41
CA GLU A 110 10.94 21.35 10.13
C GLU A 110 9.52 20.99 10.62
N PRO A 111 9.20 21.14 11.92
CA PRO A 111 7.90 20.74 12.47
C PRO A 111 6.70 21.37 11.75
N GLY A 112 6.80 22.65 11.37
CA GLY A 112 5.75 23.34 10.63
C GLY A 112 5.46 22.74 9.25
N ARG A 113 6.43 22.05 8.63
CA ARG A 113 6.22 21.32 7.37
C ARG A 113 5.45 20.02 7.59
N ILE A 114 5.71 19.32 8.69
CA ILE A 114 5.00 18.09 9.05
C ILE A 114 3.54 18.44 9.37
N GLU A 115 3.31 19.50 10.14
CA GLU A 115 1.97 20.03 10.44
C GLU A 115 1.22 20.40 9.14
N ALA A 116 1.84 21.19 8.27
CA ALA A 116 1.24 21.58 7.00
C ALA A 116 0.92 20.38 6.09
N ALA A 117 1.74 19.33 6.10
CA ALA A 117 1.48 18.10 5.36
C ALA A 117 0.31 17.31 5.96
N ALA A 118 0.24 17.20 7.29
CA ALA A 118 -0.85 16.54 8.00
C ALA A 118 -2.18 17.25 7.72
N ASP A 119 -2.24 18.57 7.93
CA ASP A 119 -3.44 19.39 7.67
C ASP A 119 -3.93 19.26 6.23
N ALA A 120 -2.99 19.27 5.27
CA ALA A 120 -3.34 19.22 3.85
C ALA A 120 -3.86 17.82 3.43
N LEU A 121 -3.31 16.73 3.99
CA LEU A 121 -3.86 15.39 3.76
C LEU A 121 -5.21 15.20 4.45
N GLU A 122 -5.39 15.72 5.68
CA GLU A 122 -6.67 15.68 6.39
C GLU A 122 -7.76 16.45 5.63
N GLY A 123 -7.44 17.64 5.12
CA GLY A 123 -8.36 18.41 4.27
C GLY A 123 -8.74 17.67 2.97
N ALA A 124 -7.83 16.86 2.41
CA ALA A 124 -8.16 15.99 1.29
C ALA A 124 -9.06 14.82 1.69
N VAL A 125 -8.83 14.23 2.87
CA VAL A 125 -9.68 13.17 3.44
C VAL A 125 -11.10 13.67 3.67
N ASP A 126 -11.27 14.89 4.17
CA ASP A 126 -12.59 15.48 4.46
C ASP A 126 -13.45 15.70 3.21
N ARG A 127 -12.85 15.67 2.01
CA ARG A 127 -13.54 15.79 0.72
C ARG A 127 -13.85 14.44 0.06
N LEU A 128 -13.44 13.32 0.66
CA LEU A 128 -13.58 12.00 0.02
C LEU A 128 -15.03 11.53 -0.01
N ASP A 129 -15.46 11.08 -1.18
CA ASP A 129 -16.58 10.15 -1.32
C ASP A 129 -16.03 8.71 -1.21
N CYS A 130 -16.47 8.02 -0.15
CA CYS A 130 -16.10 6.64 0.15
C CYS A 130 -17.17 5.61 -0.27
N ALA A 131 -18.20 6.00 -1.02
CA ALA A 131 -19.18 5.06 -1.54
C ALA A 131 -18.49 3.96 -2.39
N GLY A 132 -18.75 2.69 -2.05
CA GLY A 132 -18.10 1.54 -2.69
C GLY A 132 -16.63 1.33 -2.30
N ARG A 133 -16.10 2.09 -1.33
CA ARG A 133 -14.70 2.02 -0.88
C ARG A 133 -14.63 1.57 0.57
N VAL A 134 -14.72 0.25 0.74
CA VAL A 134 -14.91 -0.37 2.05
C VAL A 134 -13.75 -0.07 3.00
N LEU A 135 -12.51 -0.21 2.55
CA LEU A 135 -11.34 0.04 3.40
C LEU A 135 -11.16 1.53 3.67
N ALA A 136 -11.40 2.38 2.67
CA ALA A 136 -11.31 3.82 2.84
C ALA A 136 -12.37 4.34 3.83
N ALA A 137 -13.63 3.92 3.68
CA ALA A 137 -14.73 4.29 4.55
C ALA A 137 -14.45 3.88 6.01
N ALA A 138 -14.00 2.63 6.21
CA ALA A 138 -13.69 2.11 7.53
C ALA A 138 -12.54 2.88 8.20
N ASN A 139 -11.48 3.23 7.46
CA ASN A 139 -10.38 4.03 8.01
C ASN A 139 -10.79 5.49 8.26
N ALA A 140 -11.61 6.08 7.41
CA ALA A 140 -12.07 7.47 7.55
C ALA A 140 -12.97 7.65 8.79
N ALA A 141 -13.67 6.60 9.22
CA ALA A 141 -14.52 6.61 10.41
C ALA A 141 -13.75 6.52 11.74
N LEU A 142 -12.44 6.21 11.70
CA LEU A 142 -11.63 6.11 12.91
C LEU A 142 -11.33 7.49 13.53
N PRO A 143 -11.14 7.57 14.86
CA PRO A 143 -10.70 8.81 15.49
C PRO A 143 -9.36 9.29 14.92
N ARG A 144 -9.23 10.61 14.73
CA ARG A 144 -7.95 11.21 14.36
C ARG A 144 -6.96 11.06 15.54
N PRO A 145 -5.71 10.62 15.30
CA PRO A 145 -4.69 10.60 16.32
C PRO A 145 -4.40 12.00 16.88
N ALA A 146 -3.90 12.08 18.11
CA ALA A 146 -3.64 13.36 18.77
C ALA A 146 -2.31 14.00 18.34
N ASP A 147 -1.30 13.19 18.04
CA ASP A 147 0.02 13.68 17.62
C ASP A 147 0.09 13.88 16.09
N VAL A 148 0.92 14.82 15.65
CA VAL A 148 1.04 15.21 14.24
C VAL A 148 1.50 14.06 13.33
N HIS A 149 2.36 13.15 13.83
CA HIS A 149 2.87 12.04 13.03
C HIS A 149 1.78 10.97 12.82
N GLY A 150 1.01 10.67 13.86
CA GLY A 150 -0.17 9.81 13.78
C GLY A 150 -1.23 10.40 12.84
N ARG A 151 -1.51 11.70 12.93
CA ARG A 151 -2.43 12.40 12.01
C ARG A 151 -2.00 12.29 10.56
N LEU A 152 -0.74 12.63 10.27
CA LEU A 152 -0.13 12.52 8.95
C LEU A 152 -0.26 11.09 8.41
N TRP A 153 0.04 10.09 9.23
CA TRP A 153 -0.05 8.70 8.85
C TRP A 153 -1.50 8.25 8.57
N GLN A 154 -2.44 8.55 9.47
CA GLN A 154 -3.84 8.13 9.33
C GLN A 154 -4.47 8.76 8.08
N ALA A 155 -4.18 10.03 7.79
CA ALA A 155 -4.66 10.68 6.58
C ALA A 155 -4.08 10.01 5.31
N ALA A 156 -2.77 9.69 5.31
CA ALA A 156 -2.15 8.93 4.23
C ALA A 156 -2.77 7.54 4.06
N ALA A 157 -3.09 6.85 5.17
CA ALA A 157 -3.74 5.55 5.14
C ALA A 157 -5.14 5.60 4.50
N VAL A 158 -5.97 6.59 4.86
CA VAL A 158 -7.30 6.75 4.25
C VAL A 158 -7.19 7.01 2.75
N LEU A 159 -6.32 7.93 2.32
CA LEU A 159 -6.13 8.26 0.89
C LEU A 159 -5.58 7.08 0.09
N ARG A 160 -4.68 6.30 0.70
CA ARG A 160 -4.15 5.07 0.12
C ARG A 160 -5.22 4.00 -0.03
N GLU A 161 -6.04 3.76 0.99
CA GLU A 161 -7.13 2.78 0.88
C GLU A 161 -8.20 3.25 -0.09
N HIS A 162 -8.47 4.56 -0.17
CA HIS A 162 -9.36 5.14 -1.18
C HIS A 162 -8.91 4.84 -2.60
N ARG A 163 -7.64 5.09 -2.93
CA ARG A 163 -7.08 4.71 -4.24
C ARG A 163 -7.08 3.19 -4.42
N GLY A 164 -6.74 2.44 -3.38
CA GLY A 164 -6.67 0.97 -3.39
C GLY A 164 -8.00 0.32 -3.74
N ASP A 165 -9.09 0.72 -3.08
CA ASP A 165 -10.45 0.25 -3.37
C ASP A 165 -10.84 0.56 -4.83
N GLY A 166 -10.49 1.76 -5.32
CA GLY A 166 -10.70 2.13 -6.72
C GLY A 166 -9.89 1.29 -7.71
N HIS A 167 -8.65 0.93 -7.36
CA HIS A 167 -7.81 0.05 -8.16
C HIS A 167 -8.37 -1.37 -8.24
N VAL A 168 -8.84 -1.92 -7.11
CA VAL A 168 -9.53 -3.22 -7.08
C VAL A 168 -10.77 -3.20 -7.98
N ALA A 169 -11.58 -2.16 -7.92
CA ALA A 169 -12.72 -2.00 -8.82
C ALA A 169 -12.30 -1.97 -10.31
N ALA A 170 -11.20 -1.29 -10.64
CA ALA A 170 -10.67 -1.25 -12.01
C ALA A 170 -10.15 -2.62 -12.49
N LEU A 171 -9.48 -3.40 -11.61
CA LEU A 171 -9.04 -4.76 -11.91
C LEU A 171 -10.22 -5.70 -12.16
N VAL A 172 -11.24 -5.64 -11.31
CA VAL A 172 -12.49 -6.41 -11.46
C VAL A 172 -13.19 -6.04 -12.78
N ALA A 173 -13.33 -4.75 -13.09
CA ALA A 173 -13.93 -4.29 -14.33
C ALA A 173 -13.14 -4.72 -15.59
N ALA A 174 -11.82 -4.89 -15.47
CA ALA A 174 -10.98 -5.44 -16.53
C ALA A 174 -11.02 -6.98 -16.62
N GLY A 175 -11.75 -7.64 -15.71
CA GLY A 175 -11.86 -9.09 -15.63
C GLY A 175 -10.54 -9.76 -15.28
N LEU A 176 -9.68 -9.10 -14.50
CA LEU A 176 -8.49 -9.73 -13.93
C LEU A 176 -8.86 -10.46 -12.64
N ASP A 177 -8.22 -11.59 -12.38
CA ASP A 177 -8.26 -12.24 -11.07
C ASP A 177 -7.08 -11.81 -10.17
N GLY A 178 -7.08 -12.33 -8.94
CA GLY A 178 -6.10 -11.98 -7.92
C GLY A 178 -4.66 -12.36 -8.25
N CYS A 179 -4.43 -13.42 -9.04
CA CYS A 179 -3.08 -13.86 -9.42
C CYS A 179 -2.63 -13.25 -10.76
N GLU A 180 -3.56 -13.03 -11.70
CA GLU A 180 -3.27 -12.35 -12.97
C GLU A 180 -2.74 -10.93 -12.76
N ALA A 181 -3.25 -10.20 -11.75
CA ALA A 181 -2.79 -8.84 -11.45
C ALA A 181 -1.28 -8.74 -11.10
N PRO A 182 -0.74 -9.48 -10.11
CA PRO A 182 0.69 -9.48 -9.83
C PRO A 182 1.53 -10.11 -10.95
N VAL A 183 1.02 -11.10 -11.70
CA VAL A 183 1.71 -11.64 -12.89
C VAL A 183 1.93 -10.54 -13.94
N LEU A 184 0.87 -9.79 -14.27
CA LEU A 184 0.95 -8.66 -15.20
C LEU A 184 1.90 -7.57 -14.69
N HIS A 185 1.86 -7.27 -13.39
CA HIS A 185 2.74 -6.29 -12.77
C HIS A 185 4.22 -6.69 -12.90
N CYS A 186 4.55 -7.97 -12.66
CA CYS A 186 5.90 -8.50 -12.84
C CYS A 186 6.36 -8.51 -14.29
N ALA A 187 5.46 -8.76 -15.24
CA ALA A 187 5.80 -8.71 -16.66
C ALA A 187 6.10 -7.28 -17.17
N LEU A 188 5.70 -6.25 -16.39
CA LEU A 188 5.95 -4.85 -16.68
C LEU A 188 7.19 -4.35 -15.94
N ASP A 189 7.08 -4.24 -14.61
CA ASP A 189 7.92 -3.32 -13.83
C ASP A 189 8.37 -3.90 -12.46
N ALA A 190 7.95 -5.11 -12.10
CA ALA A 190 8.22 -5.73 -10.80
C ALA A 190 8.95 -7.07 -10.88
N ASP A 191 9.64 -7.45 -9.80
CA ASP A 191 10.36 -8.71 -9.71
C ASP A 191 9.48 -9.83 -9.16
N ARG A 192 9.33 -10.94 -9.92
CA ARG A 192 8.58 -12.13 -9.49
C ARG A 192 9.20 -12.75 -8.25
N GLU A 193 10.54 -12.81 -8.16
CA GLU A 193 11.24 -13.45 -7.04
C GLU A 193 10.93 -12.78 -5.70
N VAL A 194 10.56 -11.49 -5.75
CA VAL A 194 10.13 -10.73 -4.59
C VAL A 194 8.61 -10.76 -4.42
N LEU A 195 7.85 -10.48 -5.47
CA LEU A 195 6.41 -10.23 -5.37
C LEU A 195 5.61 -11.52 -5.15
N GLN A 196 5.93 -12.60 -5.87
CA GLN A 196 5.20 -13.86 -5.80
C GLN A 196 5.18 -14.45 -4.38
N PRO A 197 6.34 -14.70 -3.71
CA PRO A 197 6.32 -15.24 -2.35
C PRO A 197 5.67 -14.29 -1.36
N MET A 198 5.80 -12.97 -1.57
CA MET A 198 5.15 -11.98 -0.72
C MET A 198 3.62 -12.00 -0.84
N ARG A 199 3.07 -12.32 -2.01
CA ARG A 199 1.61 -12.50 -2.20
C ARG A 199 1.14 -13.91 -1.88
N GLY A 200 2.08 -14.85 -1.70
CA GLY A 200 1.84 -16.22 -1.28
C GLY A 200 1.27 -17.14 -2.35
N TRP A 201 1.48 -16.79 -3.62
CA TRP A 201 1.12 -17.64 -4.76
C TRP A 201 2.19 -18.69 -4.99
N THR A 202 1.76 -19.92 -5.30
CA THR A 202 2.65 -21.00 -5.73
C THR A 202 3.11 -20.79 -7.18
N ASP A 203 4.12 -21.54 -7.63
CA ASP A 203 4.53 -21.54 -9.04
C ASP A 203 3.44 -22.06 -9.96
N GLU A 204 2.71 -23.10 -9.55
CA GLU A 204 1.62 -23.67 -10.34
C GLU A 204 0.49 -22.65 -10.57
N GLU A 205 0.05 -21.97 -9.51
CA GLU A 205 -0.98 -20.93 -9.61
C GLU A 205 -0.53 -19.75 -10.48
N TRP A 206 0.75 -19.36 -10.36
CA TRP A 206 1.35 -18.29 -11.14
C TRP A 206 1.42 -18.63 -12.62
N GLU A 207 1.89 -19.83 -12.98
CA GLU A 207 1.92 -20.29 -14.38
C GLU A 207 0.51 -20.44 -14.95
N ALA A 208 -0.46 -20.91 -14.16
CA ALA A 208 -1.86 -20.97 -14.58
C ALA A 208 -2.44 -19.57 -14.87
N ALA A 209 -2.13 -18.57 -14.03
CA ALA A 209 -2.52 -17.19 -14.25
C ALA A 209 -1.83 -16.58 -15.48
N ALA A 210 -0.53 -16.85 -15.68
CA ALA A 210 0.18 -16.45 -16.88
C ALA A 210 -0.43 -17.07 -18.15
N ALA A 211 -0.81 -18.35 -18.11
CA ALA A 211 -1.47 -19.03 -19.23
C ALA A 211 -2.81 -18.37 -19.60
N ARG A 212 -3.64 -17.99 -18.61
CA ARG A 212 -4.89 -17.24 -18.86
C ARG A 212 -4.62 -15.88 -19.51
N LEU A 213 -3.58 -15.16 -19.07
CA LEU A 213 -3.17 -13.90 -19.69
C LEU A 213 -2.63 -14.08 -21.12
N VAL A 214 -1.99 -15.22 -21.43
CA VAL A 214 -1.59 -15.58 -22.80
C VAL A 214 -2.80 -15.86 -23.68
N GLU A 215 -3.78 -16.64 -23.18
CA GLU A 215 -5.02 -16.94 -23.90
C GLU A 215 -5.79 -15.66 -24.25
N ARG A 216 -5.81 -14.68 -23.34
CA ARG A 216 -6.44 -13.37 -23.54
C ARG A 216 -5.61 -12.43 -24.42
N GLY A 217 -4.40 -12.81 -24.79
CA GLY A 217 -3.49 -12.03 -25.62
C GLY A 217 -2.83 -10.85 -24.89
N TRP A 218 -2.81 -10.83 -23.56
CA TRP A 218 -2.14 -9.79 -22.76
C TRP A 218 -0.65 -10.07 -22.60
N LEU A 219 -0.29 -11.35 -22.53
CA LEU A 219 1.09 -11.83 -22.54
C LEU A 219 1.36 -12.65 -23.81
N THR A 220 2.62 -12.68 -24.21
CA THR A 220 3.15 -13.63 -25.20
C THR A 220 3.43 -14.97 -24.52
N ALA A 221 3.56 -16.05 -25.29
CA ALA A 221 3.96 -17.36 -24.78
C ALA A 221 5.33 -17.37 -24.05
N ARG A 222 6.14 -16.31 -24.20
CA ARG A 222 7.42 -16.12 -23.49
C ARG A 222 7.29 -15.25 -22.23
N GLY A 223 6.08 -14.92 -21.80
CA GLY A 223 5.81 -14.11 -20.61
C GLY A 223 5.95 -12.60 -20.79
N ALA A 224 6.31 -12.10 -21.98
CA ALA A 224 6.39 -10.65 -22.24
C ALA A 224 5.02 -10.03 -22.52
N VAL A 225 4.76 -8.81 -22.05
CA VAL A 225 3.50 -8.08 -22.31
C VAL A 225 3.36 -7.69 -23.78
N THR A 226 2.21 -8.00 -24.37
CA THR A 226 1.86 -7.63 -25.76
C THR A 226 1.42 -6.16 -25.84
N GLU A 227 1.25 -5.61 -27.06
CA GLU A 227 0.68 -4.26 -27.19
C GLU A 227 -0.77 -4.18 -26.68
N LEU A 228 -1.56 -5.24 -26.88
CA LEU A 228 -2.89 -5.35 -26.31
C LEU A 228 -2.83 -5.31 -24.77
N GLY A 229 -1.94 -6.12 -24.17
CA GLY A 229 -1.72 -6.14 -22.72
C GLY A 229 -1.31 -4.77 -22.19
N ARG A 230 -0.40 -4.06 -22.87
CA ARG A 230 -0.01 -2.68 -22.50
C ARG A 230 -1.18 -1.71 -22.61
N SER A 231 -1.98 -1.78 -23.67
CA SER A 231 -3.18 -0.95 -23.84
C SER A 231 -4.22 -1.21 -22.74
N ARG A 232 -4.44 -2.47 -22.38
CA ARG A 232 -5.36 -2.87 -21.31
C ARG A 232 -4.87 -2.44 -19.93
N HIS A 233 -3.59 -2.64 -19.65
CA HIS A 233 -2.96 -2.13 -18.43
C HIS A 233 -3.09 -0.59 -18.32
N ARG A 234 -2.78 0.16 -19.40
CA ARG A 234 -3.00 1.63 -19.44
C ARG A 234 -4.46 2.01 -19.13
N SER A 235 -5.42 1.20 -19.56
CA SER A 235 -6.85 1.44 -19.30
C SER A 235 -7.22 1.21 -17.83
N VAL A 236 -6.70 0.14 -17.20
CA VAL A 236 -6.86 -0.12 -15.75
C VAL A 236 -6.27 1.04 -14.94
N GLU A 237 -5.08 1.48 -15.33
CA GLU A 237 -4.35 2.57 -14.70
C GLU A 237 -5.09 3.90 -14.82
N ALA A 238 -5.65 4.21 -16.00
CA ALA A 238 -6.48 5.39 -16.22
C ALA A 238 -7.79 5.33 -15.41
N ALA A 239 -8.45 4.17 -15.33
CA ALA A 239 -9.65 3.99 -14.52
C ALA A 239 -9.37 4.15 -13.02
N THR A 240 -8.21 3.68 -12.56
CA THR A 240 -7.74 3.88 -11.17
C THR A 240 -7.54 5.36 -10.87
N ASP A 241 -6.87 6.08 -11.78
CA ASP A 241 -6.62 7.51 -11.62
C ASP A 241 -7.90 8.34 -11.62
N LEU A 242 -8.83 8.02 -12.53
CA LEU A 242 -10.16 8.64 -12.58
C LEU A 242 -10.93 8.37 -11.28
N ALA A 243 -10.94 7.13 -10.81
CA ALA A 243 -11.61 6.77 -9.57
C ALA A 243 -11.01 7.52 -8.35
N ALA A 244 -9.71 7.76 -8.32
CA ALA A 244 -9.05 8.51 -7.25
C ALA A 244 -9.08 10.04 -7.46
N GLY A 245 -9.56 10.53 -8.62
CA GLY A 245 -9.45 11.92 -9.06
C GLY A 245 -10.32 12.91 -8.32
N ARG A 246 -11.55 12.52 -7.98
CA ARG A 246 -12.57 13.44 -7.43
C ARG A 246 -12.12 14.23 -6.20
N ALA A 247 -11.26 13.65 -5.37
CA ALA A 247 -10.73 14.31 -4.16
C ALA A 247 -9.86 15.55 -4.45
N TRP A 248 -9.40 15.66 -5.69
CA TRP A 248 -8.43 16.65 -6.18
C TRP A 248 -9.03 17.60 -7.21
N GLU A 249 -10.27 17.38 -7.65
CA GLU A 249 -10.98 18.21 -8.61
C GLU A 249 -11.41 19.55 -7.97
N GLY A 250 -11.33 20.63 -8.74
CA GLY A 250 -11.77 21.97 -8.29
C GLY A 250 -10.87 22.61 -7.22
N LEU A 251 -9.71 22.03 -6.93
CA LEU A 251 -8.71 22.66 -6.07
C LEU A 251 -8.16 23.93 -6.72
N PRO A 252 -8.00 25.05 -5.98
CA PRO A 252 -7.36 26.24 -6.50
C PRO A 252 -5.94 25.93 -7.00
N ASP A 253 -5.51 26.64 -8.06
CA ASP A 253 -4.25 26.48 -8.80
C ASP A 253 -2.94 26.68 -7.99
N GLY A 254 -2.97 26.62 -6.66
CA GLY A 254 -1.80 26.56 -5.80
C GLY A 254 -1.94 25.64 -4.58
N GLU A 255 -3.12 25.06 -4.35
CA GLU A 255 -3.30 24.12 -3.24
C GLU A 255 -2.59 22.79 -3.51
N LEU A 256 -2.70 22.27 -4.74
CA LEU A 256 -2.00 21.07 -5.17
C LEU A 256 -0.46 21.24 -5.11
N ASP A 257 0.03 22.41 -5.49
CA ASP A 257 1.46 22.75 -5.44
C ASP A 257 1.95 22.84 -3.99
N ARG A 258 1.20 23.49 -3.10
CA ARG A 258 1.52 23.55 -1.67
C ARG A 258 1.51 22.17 -1.03
N LEU A 259 0.51 21.34 -1.33
CA LEU A 259 0.42 19.95 -0.86
C LEU A 259 1.64 19.14 -1.32
N THR A 260 1.97 19.23 -2.62
CA THR A 260 3.14 18.56 -3.22
C THR A 260 4.43 19.03 -2.56
N ALA A 261 4.59 20.34 -2.37
CA ALA A 261 5.78 20.94 -1.77
C ALA A 261 5.95 20.51 -0.31
N ALA A 262 4.86 20.41 0.46
CA ALA A 262 4.89 19.95 1.85
C ALA A 262 5.29 18.46 1.95
N LEU A 263 4.66 17.59 1.13
CA LEU A 263 4.85 16.15 1.20
C LEU A 263 6.16 15.65 0.59
N ARG A 264 6.70 16.31 -0.44
CA ARG A 264 7.83 15.76 -1.21
C ARG A 264 9.07 15.42 -0.38
N PRO A 265 9.56 16.28 0.54
CA PRO A 265 10.69 15.92 1.40
C PRO A 265 10.38 14.75 2.34
N ILE A 266 9.17 14.72 2.91
CA ILE A 266 8.69 13.65 3.80
C ILE A 266 8.67 12.31 3.03
N ALA A 267 8.05 12.33 1.84
CA ALA A 267 7.95 11.17 0.97
C ALA A 267 9.32 10.64 0.53
N ALA A 268 10.26 11.54 0.20
CA ALA A 268 11.64 11.17 -0.15
C ALA A 268 12.32 10.40 1.00
N ILE A 269 12.28 10.94 2.22
CA ILE A 269 12.86 10.29 3.40
C ILE A 269 12.21 8.93 3.67
N CYS A 270 10.88 8.86 3.66
CA CYS A 270 10.17 7.60 3.90
C CYS A 270 10.52 6.57 2.82
N ARG A 271 10.52 6.98 1.54
CA ARG A 271 10.78 6.10 0.40
C ARG A 271 12.21 5.57 0.38
N GLU A 272 13.20 6.38 0.74
CA GLU A 272 14.61 5.98 0.82
C GLU A 272 14.83 4.91 1.90
N ARG A 273 14.02 4.93 2.97
CA ARG A 273 14.10 3.99 4.10
C ARG A 273 13.17 2.78 3.95
N MET A 274 12.59 2.55 2.77
CA MET A 274 11.81 1.35 2.47
C MET A 274 12.74 0.21 2.04
N PRO A 275 12.82 -0.90 2.79
CA PRO A 275 13.68 -2.05 2.45
C PRO A 275 13.17 -2.84 1.23
N VAL A 276 11.86 -2.77 0.95
CA VAL A 276 11.22 -3.41 -0.20
C VAL A 276 10.22 -2.45 -0.84
N ASN A 277 10.00 -2.58 -2.16
CA ASN A 277 9.09 -1.73 -2.92
C ASN A 277 8.10 -2.57 -3.75
N PRO A 278 7.11 -3.19 -3.11
CA PRO A 278 6.21 -4.14 -3.77
C PRO A 278 5.22 -3.50 -4.76
N LEU A 279 5.17 -2.17 -4.81
CA LEU A 279 4.31 -1.41 -5.72
C LEU A 279 5.11 -0.74 -6.85
N ALA A 280 6.40 -1.10 -6.99
CA ALA A 280 7.34 -0.51 -7.95
C ALA A 280 7.31 1.04 -7.98
N MET A 281 7.10 1.67 -6.82
CA MET A 281 7.09 3.13 -6.70
C MET A 281 8.43 3.74 -7.13
N PRO A 282 8.40 4.81 -7.94
CA PRO A 282 9.61 5.51 -8.32
C PRO A 282 10.28 6.15 -7.09
N LEU A 283 11.57 6.48 -7.21
CA LEU A 283 12.24 7.32 -6.23
C LEU A 283 11.59 8.71 -6.19
N VAL A 284 11.51 9.29 -5.00
CA VAL A 284 11.03 10.65 -4.81
C VAL A 284 12.24 11.56 -4.62
N SER A 285 12.46 12.46 -5.56
CA SER A 285 13.56 13.43 -5.46
C SER A 285 13.20 14.52 -4.43
N PRO A 286 14.04 14.77 -3.41
CA PRO A 286 13.83 15.88 -2.50
C PRO A 286 14.08 17.20 -3.23
N LEU A 287 13.26 18.22 -2.96
CA LEU A 287 13.67 19.59 -3.27
C LEU A 287 14.80 19.93 -2.30
N SER A 288 16.05 19.92 -2.80
CA SER A 288 17.28 20.37 -2.13
C SER A 288 17.25 20.25 -0.60
N VAL A 289 17.20 19.01 -0.09
CA VAL A 289 17.54 18.72 1.31
C VAL A 289 18.99 18.23 1.33
N PRO A 290 19.88 18.74 2.21
CA PRO A 290 21.24 18.24 2.28
C PRO A 290 21.23 16.73 2.59
N PRO A 291 22.17 15.96 2.02
CA PRO A 291 22.21 14.52 2.20
C PRO A 291 22.34 14.17 3.69
N VAL A 292 21.43 13.32 4.19
CA VAL A 292 21.57 12.68 5.50
C VAL A 292 22.46 11.46 5.29
N GLU A 293 23.49 11.30 6.12
CA GLU A 293 24.43 10.18 5.98
C GLU A 293 23.71 8.82 5.97
N PRO A 294 24.13 7.89 5.08
CA PRO A 294 23.56 6.55 5.04
C PRO A 294 23.88 5.81 6.33
N VAL A 295 22.87 5.57 7.15
CA VAL A 295 22.96 4.61 8.26
C VAL A 295 22.89 3.21 7.64
N ALA A 296 23.92 2.40 7.87
CA ALA A 296 23.97 1.01 7.43
C ALA A 296 22.72 0.26 7.93
N VAL A 297 21.85 -0.13 7.00
CA VAL A 297 20.71 -1.01 7.28
C VAL A 297 21.22 -2.44 7.13
N PRO A 298 21.18 -3.29 8.18
CA PRO A 298 21.52 -4.70 8.05
C PRO A 298 20.54 -5.37 7.07
N PRO A 299 20.96 -6.39 6.31
CA PRO A 299 20.07 -7.11 5.41
C PRO A 299 18.89 -7.67 6.21
N VAL A 300 17.69 -7.17 5.91
CA VAL A 300 16.44 -7.72 6.44
C VAL A 300 16.05 -8.84 5.49
N SER A 301 16.22 -10.09 5.91
CA SER A 301 15.63 -11.22 5.21
C SER A 301 14.13 -10.99 5.05
N PRO A 302 13.53 -11.26 3.89
CA PRO A 302 12.07 -11.28 3.78
C PRO A 302 11.52 -12.18 4.90
N PRO A 303 10.34 -11.87 5.48
CA PRO A 303 9.76 -12.72 6.51
C PRO A 303 9.68 -14.14 5.95
N ALA A 304 10.45 -15.06 6.56
CA ALA A 304 10.48 -16.45 6.12
C ALA A 304 9.05 -16.99 6.16
N MET A 305 8.55 -17.47 5.02
CA MET A 305 7.36 -18.30 5.03
C MET A 305 7.69 -19.55 5.83
N ALA A 306 7.04 -19.71 6.99
CA ALA A 306 7.12 -20.97 7.72
C ALA A 306 6.69 -22.11 6.78
N PRO A 307 7.42 -23.23 6.73
CA PRO A 307 7.05 -24.36 5.91
C PRO A 307 5.67 -24.88 6.35
N ALA A 308 4.88 -25.37 5.40
CA ALA A 308 3.59 -25.99 5.68
C ALA A 308 3.77 -27.14 6.70
N ASP A 309 3.01 -27.11 7.79
CA ASP A 309 2.99 -28.20 8.77
C ASP A 309 2.39 -29.45 8.10
N PRO A 310 3.14 -30.57 7.96
CA PRO A 310 2.63 -31.79 7.34
C PRO A 310 1.51 -32.48 8.13
N ARG A 311 1.09 -31.94 9.29
CA ARG A 311 0.03 -32.52 10.12
C ARG A 311 -1.40 -32.13 9.74
N ASN A 312 -1.60 -31.35 8.67
CA ASN A 312 -2.94 -30.96 8.23
C ASN A 312 -3.41 -31.63 6.92
N GLN A 313 -2.84 -32.78 6.56
CA GLN A 313 -3.41 -33.68 5.56
C GLN A 313 -4.05 -34.88 6.26
N ARG A 314 -5.34 -34.76 6.59
CA ARG A 314 -6.27 -35.88 6.77
C ARG A 314 -7.64 -35.50 6.24
#